data_AF-A0A1G9VT33-F1
#
_entry.id   AF-A0A1G9VT33-F1
#
_cell.length_a   1.000
_cell.length_b   1.000
_cell.length_c   1.000
_cell.angle_alpha   90.00
_cell.angle_beta   90.00
_cell.angle_gamma   90.00
#
_symmetry.space_group_name_H-M   'P 1'
#
loop_
_entity.id
_entity.type
_entity.pdbx_description
1 polymer ?
#
loop_
_entity_poly.entity_id
_entity_poly.type
_entity_poly.pdbx_seq_one_letter_code
_entity_poly.pdbx_strand_id
1 'polypeptide(L)'
;MKHLRLLVALLLTLVVSAPPALAAGLGDPIFPADGDTGYRVTRYALDFAWQAPKRPFDATTTVEAEATQALSSFTLDFAGNQLREVTVDGAAATTKRSGDKLTVTPAKALAANQRFTATIRYTADPTLQRRRSDAISVYGWIPTTDGTVVYPQPNGARLIFPNNDHPSQKAPIAITVSTPAGITAVATGTLKSRTEIAGNRVRWSYDSPQPVATQLVGLAIGEFTVTDGTGPNGLPLRDAVPTDLASQVEKYRTRTPGHLEWMERRVGKYPFDTYGIVVAHTDLGVALETQTLSMFPEDDLTGSEVAAEKDMIHELAHQWFGNSVTVRQWSDLWLSEGHARFYERVYAAEKGWENLDQKMREIYAQHDSWRSTYGPPAKPTEPKLFSRMVYDGSALVVYALRQKVGAATFEKIQRAWVAQYRDKAASTADFIALASREAGTDLTAFLRSWLYDAKTPPMPGW
;
A
#
# COMPACT_ATOMS: atom_id res chain seq x y z
N MET A 1 48.26 -67.20 -20.73
CA MET A 1 47.12 -66.49 -21.34
C MET A 1 46.85 -65.25 -20.50
N LYS A 2 47.11 -64.05 -21.05
CA LYS A 2 47.00 -62.77 -20.35
C LYS A 2 45.56 -62.25 -20.49
N HIS A 3 44.88 -61.98 -19.38
CA HIS A 3 43.57 -61.31 -19.40
C HIS A 3 43.75 -59.80 -19.23
N LEU A 4 43.35 -59.07 -20.26
CA LEU A 4 43.33 -57.62 -20.36
C LEU A 4 42.04 -57.10 -19.68
N ARG A 5 42.15 -56.28 -18.63
CA ARG A 5 41.01 -55.56 -18.03
C ARG A 5 40.92 -54.16 -18.65
N LEU A 6 39.79 -53.90 -19.32
CA LEU A 6 39.44 -52.61 -19.91
C LEU A 6 38.94 -51.67 -18.80
N LEU A 7 39.62 -50.55 -18.56
CA LEU A 7 39.11 -49.46 -17.73
C LEU A 7 38.20 -48.59 -18.61
N VAL A 8 36.92 -48.49 -18.25
CA VAL A 8 35.98 -47.50 -18.81
C VAL A 8 36.04 -46.27 -17.91
N ALA A 9 36.55 -45.15 -18.44
CA ALA A 9 36.51 -43.86 -17.76
C ALA A 9 35.11 -43.25 -17.93
N LEU A 10 34.38 -43.11 -16.82
CA LEU A 10 33.09 -42.43 -16.78
C LEU A 10 33.36 -40.91 -16.72
N LEU A 11 33.17 -40.20 -17.84
CA LEU A 11 33.11 -38.73 -17.82
C LEU A 11 31.81 -38.32 -17.14
N LEU A 12 31.89 -37.78 -15.91
CA LEU A 12 30.81 -36.98 -15.34
C LEU A 12 30.77 -35.63 -16.06
N THR A 13 29.82 -35.48 -16.98
CA THR A 13 29.39 -34.16 -17.45
C THR A 13 28.63 -33.48 -16.32
N LEU A 14 29.23 -32.48 -15.68
CA LEU A 14 28.48 -31.51 -14.88
C LEU A 14 27.50 -30.79 -15.80
N VAL A 15 26.24 -31.18 -15.76
CA VAL A 15 25.15 -30.37 -16.29
C VAL A 15 25.01 -29.19 -15.33
N VAL A 16 25.68 -28.08 -15.66
CA VAL A 16 25.36 -26.78 -15.07
C VAL A 16 23.96 -26.45 -15.56
N SER A 17 22.95 -26.73 -14.73
CA SER A 17 21.59 -26.26 -14.98
C SER A 17 21.66 -24.74 -15.13
N ALA A 18 21.30 -24.23 -16.31
CA ALA A 18 21.12 -22.81 -16.50
C ALA A 18 20.19 -22.29 -15.38
N PRO A 19 20.51 -21.18 -14.71
CA PRO A 19 19.62 -20.61 -13.71
C PRO A 19 18.23 -20.40 -14.34
N PRO A 20 17.15 -20.70 -13.61
CA PRO A 20 15.80 -20.63 -14.15
C PRO A 20 15.54 -19.27 -14.80
N ALA A 21 14.83 -19.30 -15.93
CA ALA A 21 14.36 -18.10 -16.62
C ALA A 21 13.57 -17.19 -15.67
N LEU A 22 13.66 -15.88 -15.89
CA LEU A 22 13.03 -14.80 -15.12
C LEU A 22 11.71 -15.20 -14.45
N ALA A 23 11.58 -14.93 -13.14
CA ALA A 23 10.27 -14.93 -12.49
C ALA A 23 9.35 -13.95 -13.24
N ALA A 24 8.25 -14.45 -13.78
CA ALA A 24 7.33 -13.69 -14.63
C ALA A 24 6.45 -12.68 -13.87
N GLY A 25 6.66 -12.53 -12.55
CA GLY A 25 5.82 -11.81 -11.59
C GLY A 25 5.64 -12.61 -10.29
N LEU A 26 4.85 -12.09 -9.33
CA LEU A 26 4.44 -12.81 -8.13
C LEU A 26 3.33 -13.84 -8.37
N GLY A 27 2.65 -13.77 -9.53
CA GLY A 27 1.50 -14.62 -9.82
C GLY A 27 0.22 -14.19 -9.10
N ASP A 28 0.09 -12.90 -8.79
CA ASP A 28 -1.17 -12.34 -8.28
C ASP A 28 -2.31 -12.58 -9.30
N PRO A 29 -3.52 -13.01 -8.87
CA PRO A 29 -4.61 -13.31 -9.80
C PRO A 29 -5.11 -12.11 -10.61
N ILE A 30 -4.89 -10.89 -10.11
CA ILE A 30 -5.35 -9.62 -10.69
C ILE A 30 -4.23 -9.00 -11.52
N PHE A 31 -3.00 -8.99 -10.98
CA PHE A 31 -1.81 -8.47 -11.66
C PHE A 31 -0.68 -9.51 -11.69
N PRO A 32 -0.78 -10.55 -12.53
CA PRO A 32 0.14 -11.70 -12.48
C PRO A 32 1.59 -11.35 -12.79
N ALA A 33 1.81 -10.26 -13.55
CA ALA A 33 3.13 -9.80 -13.93
C ALA A 33 3.83 -8.97 -12.85
N ASP A 34 3.13 -8.49 -11.83
CA ASP A 34 3.68 -7.53 -10.87
C ASP A 34 4.71 -8.17 -9.95
N GLY A 35 5.75 -7.39 -9.63
CA GLY A 35 6.85 -7.75 -8.75
C GLY A 35 7.76 -8.89 -9.22
N ASP A 36 8.57 -9.41 -8.30
CA ASP A 36 9.54 -10.48 -8.51
C ASP A 36 9.69 -11.31 -7.23
N THR A 37 9.76 -12.64 -7.36
CA THR A 37 9.90 -13.58 -6.24
C THR A 37 11.35 -13.98 -5.94
N GLY A 38 12.29 -13.61 -6.81
CA GLY A 38 13.71 -13.95 -6.74
C GLY A 38 14.49 -13.23 -5.65
N TYR A 39 13.94 -12.15 -5.09
CA TYR A 39 14.55 -11.40 -4.01
C TYR A 39 13.49 -10.81 -3.07
N ARG A 40 13.95 -10.42 -1.89
CA ARG A 40 13.17 -9.66 -0.91
C ARG A 40 13.86 -8.33 -0.67
N VAL A 41 13.13 -7.23 -0.83
CA VAL A 41 13.66 -5.92 -0.47
C VAL A 41 13.72 -5.79 1.04
N THR A 42 14.89 -5.39 1.55
CA THR A 42 15.10 -5.10 2.97
C THR A 42 15.00 -3.62 3.25
N ARG A 43 15.23 -2.76 2.25
CA ARG A 43 15.06 -1.31 2.36
C ARG A 43 15.02 -0.62 1.00
N TYR A 44 14.23 0.44 0.90
CA TYR A 44 14.33 1.43 -0.18
C TYR A 44 14.94 2.74 0.35
N ALA A 45 15.80 3.37 -0.44
CA ALA A 45 16.18 4.77 -0.27
C ALA A 45 15.89 5.53 -1.57
N LEU A 46 14.99 6.51 -1.49
CA LEU A 46 14.58 7.36 -2.61
C LEU A 46 15.21 8.74 -2.46
N ASP A 47 15.80 9.26 -3.53
CA ASP A 47 16.31 10.63 -3.61
C ASP A 47 15.72 11.32 -4.84
N PHE A 48 14.96 12.39 -4.61
CA PHE A 48 14.23 13.14 -5.63
C PHE A 48 14.69 14.59 -5.67
N ALA A 49 15.24 15.03 -6.81
CA ALA A 49 15.64 16.42 -7.02
C ALA A 49 14.51 17.26 -7.66
N TRP A 50 13.31 17.24 -7.06
CA TRP A 50 12.09 17.85 -7.62
C TRP A 50 12.29 19.33 -8.03
N GLN A 51 11.84 19.71 -9.22
CA GLN A 51 12.12 21.04 -9.78
C GLN A 51 10.93 21.99 -9.71
N ALA A 52 9.82 21.58 -10.33
CA ALA A 52 8.58 22.34 -10.47
C ALA A 52 7.48 21.36 -10.90
N PRO A 53 6.19 21.75 -10.83
CA PRO A 53 5.10 20.92 -11.32
C PRO A 53 5.34 20.52 -12.78
N LYS A 54 5.08 19.25 -13.11
CA LYS A 54 5.22 18.68 -14.47
C LYS A 54 6.62 18.76 -15.08
N ARG A 55 7.65 19.20 -14.33
CA ARG A 55 9.03 19.30 -14.82
C ARG A 55 9.79 18.02 -14.47
N PRO A 56 10.32 17.26 -15.44
CA PRO A 56 11.15 16.10 -15.13
C PRO A 56 12.39 16.46 -14.32
N PHE A 57 12.83 15.55 -13.47
CA PHE A 57 13.94 15.78 -12.54
C PHE A 57 14.77 14.53 -12.28
N ASP A 58 16.02 14.72 -11.84
CA ASP A 58 16.89 13.59 -11.50
C ASP A 58 16.42 12.89 -10.22
N ALA A 59 16.43 11.57 -10.28
CA ALA A 59 16.01 10.70 -9.21
C ALA A 59 16.96 9.50 -9.09
N THR A 60 17.12 9.03 -7.86
CA THR A 60 17.85 7.81 -7.57
C THR A 60 17.04 6.93 -6.64
N THR A 61 16.98 5.64 -6.95
CA THR A 61 16.45 4.62 -6.06
C THR A 61 17.55 3.63 -5.74
N THR A 62 17.79 3.46 -4.45
CA THR A 62 18.64 2.39 -3.93
C THR A 62 17.75 1.32 -3.32
N VAL A 63 17.88 0.10 -3.81
CA VAL A 63 17.18 -1.09 -3.34
C VAL A 63 18.20 -1.97 -2.63
N GLU A 64 18.10 -2.04 -1.32
CA GLU A 64 18.80 -3.06 -0.53
C GLU A 64 17.93 -4.31 -0.50
N ALA A 65 18.48 -5.45 -0.88
CA ALA A 65 17.72 -6.68 -1.02
C ALA A 65 18.54 -7.92 -0.66
N GLU A 66 17.82 -9.01 -0.43
CA GLU A 66 18.37 -10.34 -0.25
C GLU A 66 17.80 -11.27 -1.32
N ALA A 67 18.66 -11.93 -2.09
CA ALA A 67 18.25 -12.90 -3.08
C ALA A 67 17.65 -14.13 -2.37
N THR A 68 16.44 -14.54 -2.72
CA THR A 68 15.77 -15.73 -2.12
C THR A 68 16.23 -17.03 -2.77
N GLN A 69 16.90 -16.92 -3.91
CA GLN A 69 17.47 -18.01 -4.71
C GLN A 69 18.70 -17.49 -5.46
N ALA A 70 19.43 -18.37 -6.16
CA ALA A 70 20.51 -17.90 -7.03
C ALA A 70 19.95 -17.16 -8.25
N LEU A 71 20.51 -15.99 -8.58
CA LEU A 71 19.99 -15.10 -9.63
C LEU A 71 21.09 -14.75 -10.64
N SER A 72 20.89 -15.10 -11.90
CA SER A 72 21.62 -14.48 -13.02
C SER A 72 21.06 -13.11 -13.40
N SER A 73 19.80 -12.84 -13.02
CA SER A 73 19.09 -11.59 -13.26
C SER A 73 17.89 -11.49 -12.31
N PHE A 74 17.39 -10.27 -12.09
CA PHE A 74 16.12 -10.01 -11.40
C PHE A 74 15.36 -8.88 -12.10
N THR A 75 14.10 -8.66 -11.74
CA THR A 75 13.28 -7.59 -12.29
C THR A 75 12.81 -6.59 -11.25
N LEU A 76 12.64 -5.35 -11.69
CA LEU A 76 11.94 -4.28 -10.98
C LEU A 76 10.75 -3.83 -11.83
N ASP A 77 9.63 -3.51 -11.20
CA ASP A 77 8.57 -2.72 -11.81
C ASP A 77 9.04 -1.27 -11.93
N PHE A 78 9.13 -0.78 -13.17
CA PHE A 78 9.61 0.55 -13.50
C PHE A 78 9.11 1.01 -14.87
N ALA A 79 8.11 1.89 -14.87
CA ALA A 79 7.38 2.30 -16.06
C ALA A 79 7.58 3.79 -16.40
N GLY A 80 7.59 4.11 -17.70
CA GLY A 80 7.58 5.47 -18.27
C GLY A 80 8.88 6.29 -18.12
N ASN A 81 9.47 6.32 -16.93
CA ASN A 81 10.62 7.14 -16.58
C ASN A 81 11.87 6.86 -17.45
N GLN A 82 12.77 7.83 -17.59
CA GLN A 82 13.99 7.69 -18.40
C GLN A 82 15.13 7.10 -17.55
N LEU A 83 15.47 5.83 -17.79
CA LEU A 83 16.60 5.16 -17.15
C LEU A 83 17.94 5.82 -17.57
N ARG A 84 18.87 5.98 -16.61
CA ARG A 84 20.22 6.49 -16.85
C ARG A 84 21.28 5.42 -16.60
N GLU A 85 21.29 4.85 -15.40
CA GLU A 85 22.32 3.91 -14.96
C GLU A 85 21.74 2.92 -13.96
N VAL A 86 22.24 1.68 -14.01
CA VAL A 86 21.99 0.67 -12.98
C VAL A 86 23.30 0.05 -12.56
N THR A 87 23.55 0.05 -11.26
CA THR A 87 24.65 -0.71 -10.65
C THR A 87 24.12 -1.74 -9.66
N VAL A 88 24.78 -2.89 -9.56
CA VAL A 88 24.55 -3.89 -8.51
C VAL A 88 25.87 -4.07 -7.77
N ASP A 89 25.85 -3.85 -6.45
CA ASP A 89 27.04 -3.84 -5.59
C ASP A 89 28.15 -2.92 -6.12
N GLY A 90 27.75 -1.76 -6.66
CA GLY A 90 28.64 -0.75 -7.23
C GLY A 90 29.19 -1.08 -8.63
N ALA A 91 28.97 -2.29 -9.15
CA ALA A 91 29.37 -2.67 -10.51
C ALA A 91 28.22 -2.40 -11.51
N ALA A 92 28.55 -1.92 -12.71
CA ALA A 92 27.57 -1.70 -13.77
C ALA A 92 26.83 -3.00 -14.13
N ALA A 93 25.51 -2.92 -14.25
CA ALA A 93 24.65 -4.03 -14.63
C ALA A 93 24.14 -3.85 -16.07
N THR A 94 23.88 -4.96 -16.76
CA THR A 94 23.17 -4.90 -18.06
C THR A 94 21.69 -4.83 -17.82
N THR A 95 20.97 -4.03 -18.60
CA THR A 95 19.53 -3.81 -18.41
C THR A 95 18.73 -4.06 -19.68
N LYS A 96 17.52 -4.61 -19.53
CA LYS A 96 16.53 -4.71 -20.60
C LYS A 96 15.18 -4.22 -20.09
N ARG A 97 14.49 -3.39 -20.87
CA ARG A 97 13.10 -2.99 -20.59
C ARG A 97 12.12 -3.79 -21.44
N SER A 98 11.01 -4.21 -20.83
CA SER A 98 9.89 -4.83 -21.52
C SER A 98 8.60 -4.43 -20.83
N GLY A 99 7.80 -3.59 -21.49
CA GLY A 99 6.65 -2.94 -20.85
C GLY A 99 7.05 -2.21 -19.57
N ASP A 100 6.43 -2.61 -18.46
CA ASP A 100 6.66 -2.04 -17.13
C ASP A 100 7.84 -2.67 -16.38
N LYS A 101 8.53 -3.65 -16.97
CA LYS A 101 9.62 -4.37 -16.30
C LYS A 101 10.98 -3.84 -16.72
N LEU A 102 11.84 -3.67 -15.72
CA LEU A 102 13.27 -3.49 -15.86
C LEU A 102 13.97 -4.78 -15.42
N THR A 103 14.47 -5.57 -16.36
CA THR A 103 15.36 -6.69 -16.08
C THR A 103 16.77 -6.17 -15.84
N VAL A 104 17.38 -6.56 -14.72
CA VAL A 104 18.73 -6.24 -14.31
C VAL A 104 19.56 -7.52 -14.29
N THR A 105 20.64 -7.56 -15.05
CA THR A 105 21.62 -8.64 -15.09
C THR A 105 22.91 -8.12 -14.44
N PRO A 106 23.21 -8.50 -13.18
CA PRO A 106 24.44 -8.10 -12.50
C PRO A 106 25.70 -8.61 -13.22
N ALA A 107 26.84 -7.95 -13.01
CA ALA A 107 28.13 -8.40 -13.55
C ALA A 107 28.58 -9.77 -13.01
N LYS A 108 28.16 -10.12 -11.79
CA LYS A 108 28.34 -11.42 -11.15
C LYS A 108 26.98 -11.93 -10.68
N ALA A 109 26.64 -13.18 -11.01
CA ALA A 109 25.42 -13.79 -10.52
C ALA A 109 25.37 -13.75 -8.98
N LEU A 110 24.18 -13.54 -8.44
CA LEU A 110 23.94 -13.49 -6.99
C LEU A 110 23.68 -14.90 -6.48
N ALA A 111 24.31 -15.28 -5.37
CA ALA A 111 24.03 -16.54 -4.71
C ALA A 111 22.69 -16.47 -3.94
N ALA A 112 22.10 -17.63 -3.64
CA ALA A 112 20.95 -17.69 -2.76
C ALA A 112 21.31 -17.13 -1.36
N ASN A 113 20.39 -16.34 -0.78
CA ASN A 113 20.55 -15.61 0.48
C ASN A 113 21.66 -14.55 0.47
N GLN A 114 22.21 -14.20 -0.70
CA GLN A 114 23.15 -13.10 -0.82
C GLN A 114 22.41 -11.77 -0.69
N ARG A 115 22.90 -10.90 0.19
CA ARG A 115 22.51 -9.49 0.20
C ARG A 115 23.20 -8.73 -0.93
N PHE A 116 22.47 -7.84 -1.57
CA PHE A 116 22.96 -7.00 -2.64
C PHE A 116 22.28 -5.62 -2.59
N THR A 117 22.94 -4.64 -3.20
CA THR A 117 22.41 -3.29 -3.37
C THR A 117 22.32 -2.96 -4.84
N ALA A 118 21.11 -2.71 -5.33
CA ALA A 118 20.88 -2.16 -6.66
C ALA A 118 20.66 -0.65 -6.56
N THR A 119 21.43 0.13 -7.30
CA THR A 119 21.24 1.59 -7.41
C THR A 119 20.82 1.92 -8.83
N ILE A 120 19.66 2.56 -8.96
CA ILE A 120 19.04 2.93 -10.22
C ILE A 120 18.97 4.45 -10.28
N ARG A 121 19.69 5.05 -11.23
CA ARG A 121 19.60 6.47 -11.56
C ARG A 121 18.68 6.66 -12.75
N TYR A 122 17.77 7.61 -12.66
CA TYR A 122 16.78 7.88 -13.70
C TYR A 122 16.35 9.35 -13.66
N THR A 123 15.72 9.80 -14.74
CA THR A 123 14.97 11.05 -14.73
C THR A 123 13.50 10.69 -14.48
N ALA A 124 12.97 11.16 -13.35
CA ALA A 124 11.57 11.03 -12.98
C ALA A 124 10.72 12.00 -13.82
N ASP A 125 9.60 11.52 -14.34
CA ASP A 125 8.62 12.34 -15.05
C ASP A 125 7.35 12.46 -14.19
N PRO A 126 7.14 13.61 -13.51
CA PRO A 126 5.99 13.82 -12.63
C PRO A 126 4.68 14.02 -13.40
N THR A 127 4.61 13.70 -14.68
CA THR A 127 3.36 13.65 -15.47
C THR A 127 2.85 12.24 -15.72
N LEU A 128 3.63 11.21 -15.33
CA LEU A 128 3.27 9.82 -15.53
C LEU A 128 2.10 9.41 -14.63
N GLN A 129 0.97 9.16 -15.28
CA GLN A 129 -0.27 8.71 -14.66
C GLN A 129 -0.92 7.63 -15.52
N ARG A 130 -1.77 6.82 -14.88
CA ARG A 130 -2.64 5.83 -15.52
C ARG A 130 -4.07 6.05 -15.10
N ARG A 131 -4.99 5.53 -15.91
CA ARG A 131 -6.42 5.64 -15.68
C ARG A 131 -7.05 4.28 -15.47
N ARG A 132 -8.09 4.24 -14.65
CA ARG A 132 -8.97 3.10 -14.43
C ARG A 132 -10.42 3.55 -14.56
N SER A 133 -11.32 2.57 -14.62
CA SER A 133 -12.77 2.81 -14.71
C SER A 133 -13.51 2.44 -13.43
N ASP A 134 -12.81 2.34 -12.31
CA ASP A 134 -13.36 2.15 -10.96
C ASP A 134 -13.07 3.38 -10.09
N ALA A 135 -13.24 3.27 -8.77
CA ALA A 135 -13.17 4.41 -7.85
C ALA A 135 -11.84 5.18 -7.97
N ILE A 136 -10.71 4.47 -8.11
CA ILE A 136 -9.39 5.07 -8.31
C ILE A 136 -9.19 5.36 -9.80
N SER A 137 -9.86 6.39 -10.29
CA SER A 137 -9.93 6.69 -11.72
C SER A 137 -8.58 7.14 -12.32
N VAL A 138 -7.66 7.68 -11.50
CA VAL A 138 -6.31 8.08 -11.88
C VAL A 138 -5.32 7.70 -10.78
N TYR A 139 -4.15 7.20 -11.16
CA TYR A 139 -3.07 6.85 -10.24
C TYR A 139 -1.69 7.11 -10.86
N GLY A 140 -0.66 7.33 -10.04
CA GLY A 140 0.69 7.74 -10.42
C GLY A 140 1.07 9.09 -9.82
N TRP A 141 1.76 9.93 -10.59
CA TRP A 141 1.99 11.32 -10.22
C TRP A 141 0.77 12.17 -10.52
N ILE A 142 0.41 13.03 -9.57
CA ILE A 142 -0.71 13.98 -9.68
C ILE A 142 -0.11 15.38 -9.53
N PRO A 143 0.13 16.11 -10.64
CA PRO A 143 0.56 17.50 -10.58
C PRO A 143 -0.52 18.39 -9.97
N THR A 144 -0.16 19.26 -9.03
CA THR A 144 -1.02 20.34 -8.54
C THR A 144 -0.59 21.67 -9.18
N THR A 145 -1.29 22.76 -8.89
CA THR A 145 -0.96 24.09 -9.41
C THR A 145 0.45 24.55 -9.00
N ASP A 146 0.82 24.25 -7.76
CA ASP A 146 2.03 24.68 -7.07
C ASP A 146 3.05 23.55 -6.83
N GLY A 147 2.65 22.31 -7.08
CA GLY A 147 3.35 21.14 -6.57
C GLY A 147 3.05 19.82 -7.28
N THR A 148 3.16 18.74 -6.52
CA THR A 148 2.73 17.40 -6.94
C THR A 148 2.44 16.52 -5.72
N VAL A 149 1.48 15.63 -5.85
CA VAL A 149 1.26 14.51 -4.93
C VAL A 149 1.33 13.18 -5.67
N VAL A 150 1.42 12.07 -4.94
CA VAL A 150 1.46 10.73 -5.54
C VAL A 150 0.32 9.84 -5.07
N TYR A 151 -0.33 9.14 -6.00
CA TYR A 151 -1.37 8.15 -5.75
C TYR A 151 -0.90 6.80 -6.30
N PRO A 152 -0.15 5.97 -5.55
CA PRO A 152 0.46 4.77 -6.11
C PRO A 152 -0.44 3.53 -6.09
N GLN A 153 -1.65 3.57 -5.52
CA GLN A 153 -2.56 2.42 -5.51
C GLN A 153 -3.25 2.21 -6.87
N PRO A 154 -3.41 0.96 -7.38
CA PRO A 154 -2.97 -0.32 -6.80
C PRO A 154 -1.49 -0.64 -7.04
N ASN A 155 -0.96 -0.35 -8.22
CA ASN A 155 0.39 -0.72 -8.65
C ASN A 155 1.05 0.41 -9.48
N GLY A 156 0.80 1.64 -9.04
CA GLY A 156 1.29 2.89 -9.59
C GLY A 156 2.67 3.30 -9.11
N ALA A 157 3.21 2.67 -8.07
CA ALA A 157 4.53 3.03 -7.54
C ALA A 157 5.63 2.90 -8.60
N ARG A 158 5.47 1.98 -9.56
CA ARG A 158 6.36 1.84 -10.73
C ARG A 158 6.49 3.08 -11.61
N LEU A 159 5.52 4.00 -11.56
CA LEU A 159 5.54 5.28 -12.27
C LEU A 159 6.38 6.33 -11.52
N ILE A 160 6.65 6.09 -10.24
CA ILE A 160 7.34 7.00 -9.31
C ILE A 160 8.79 6.57 -9.10
N PHE A 161 9.01 5.28 -8.84
CA PHE A 161 10.34 4.72 -8.61
C PHE A 161 10.43 3.23 -9.00
N PRO A 162 11.63 2.71 -9.35
CA PRO A 162 11.85 1.27 -9.55
C PRO A 162 11.61 0.47 -8.26
N ASN A 163 10.74 -0.53 -8.29
CA ASN A 163 10.36 -1.26 -7.07
C ASN A 163 9.85 -2.70 -7.34
N ASN A 164 9.46 -3.42 -6.29
CA ASN A 164 8.79 -4.71 -6.36
C ASN A 164 7.29 -4.49 -6.05
N ASP A 165 6.48 -4.16 -7.07
CA ASP A 165 5.24 -3.38 -6.92
C ASP A 165 4.02 -4.22 -6.56
N HIS A 166 3.98 -4.73 -5.33
CA HIS A 166 2.91 -5.59 -4.87
C HIS A 166 2.64 -5.39 -3.37
N PRO A 167 1.37 -5.41 -2.90
CA PRO A 167 1.02 -5.15 -1.49
C PRO A 167 1.70 -6.10 -0.49
N SER A 168 2.11 -7.30 -0.94
CA SER A 168 2.85 -8.25 -0.12
C SER A 168 4.35 -7.98 0.02
N GLN A 169 4.91 -7.09 -0.81
CA GLN A 169 6.34 -6.79 -0.87
C GLN A 169 6.67 -5.51 -0.11
N LYS A 170 6.39 -5.53 1.20
CA LYS A 170 6.65 -4.39 2.09
C LYS A 170 8.14 -4.27 2.42
N ALA A 171 8.65 -3.04 2.52
CA ALA A 171 9.99 -2.78 3.03
C ALA A 171 10.06 -1.42 3.75
N PRO A 172 10.95 -1.26 4.75
CA PRO A 172 11.30 0.05 5.30
C PRO A 172 11.77 1.01 4.19
N ILE A 173 11.51 2.30 4.37
CA ILE A 173 11.80 3.31 3.35
C ILE A 173 12.37 4.59 3.93
N ALA A 174 13.40 5.12 3.28
CA ALA A 174 13.86 6.51 3.44
C ALA A 174 13.54 7.30 2.19
N ILE A 175 12.98 8.50 2.36
CA ILE A 175 12.60 9.39 1.27
C ILE A 175 13.30 10.71 1.48
N THR A 176 14.14 11.09 0.52
CA THR A 176 14.80 12.38 0.49
C THR A 176 14.31 13.17 -0.71
N VAL A 177 13.92 14.40 -0.47
CA VAL A 177 13.43 15.31 -1.51
C VAL A 177 14.18 16.62 -1.40
N SER A 178 14.75 17.07 -2.50
CA SER A 178 15.29 18.43 -2.60
C SER A 178 14.31 19.29 -3.38
N THR A 179 13.84 20.40 -2.82
CA THR A 179 12.91 21.35 -3.44
C THR A 179 13.54 22.73 -3.60
N PRO A 180 13.02 23.63 -4.46
CA PRO A 180 13.32 25.05 -4.35
C PRO A 180 12.95 25.61 -2.97
N ALA A 181 13.65 26.67 -2.52
CA ALA A 181 13.25 27.38 -1.30
C ALA A 181 11.82 27.91 -1.41
N GLY A 182 11.08 27.90 -0.30
CA GLY A 182 9.66 28.24 -0.25
C GLY A 182 8.69 27.09 -0.55
N ILE A 183 9.18 25.98 -1.15
CA ILE A 183 8.39 24.78 -1.41
C ILE A 183 8.65 23.72 -0.34
N THR A 184 7.57 23.20 0.24
CA THR A 184 7.59 22.16 1.28
C THR A 184 7.46 20.79 0.65
N ALA A 185 8.19 19.80 1.16
CA ALA A 185 7.96 18.39 0.87
C ALA A 185 7.61 17.63 2.16
N VAL A 186 6.53 16.87 2.14
CA VAL A 186 6.14 15.91 3.18
C VAL A 186 6.02 14.51 2.58
N ALA A 187 6.44 13.50 3.33
CA ALA A 187 6.45 12.12 2.84
C ALA A 187 6.18 11.12 3.97
N THR A 188 5.94 9.86 3.62
CA THR A 188 5.77 8.76 4.58
C THR A 188 6.94 8.70 5.57
N GLY A 189 6.59 8.55 6.86
CA GLY A 189 7.53 8.41 7.97
C GLY A 189 7.79 9.72 8.72
N THR A 190 8.77 9.64 9.61
CA THR A 190 9.16 10.74 10.51
C THR A 190 10.16 11.65 9.82
N LEU A 191 10.02 12.98 9.98
CA LEU A 191 11.00 13.94 9.49
C LEU A 191 12.29 13.79 10.31
N LYS A 192 13.41 13.51 9.63
CA LYS A 192 14.73 13.36 10.25
C LYS A 192 15.56 14.64 10.11
N SER A 193 15.47 15.32 8.97
CA SER A 193 16.19 16.57 8.76
C SER A 193 15.52 17.44 7.70
N ARG A 194 15.64 18.75 7.90
CA ARG A 194 15.36 19.80 6.92
C ARG A 194 16.59 20.70 6.87
N THR A 195 17.23 20.79 5.70
CA THR A 195 18.51 21.49 5.58
C THR A 195 18.54 22.31 4.29
N GLU A 196 18.92 23.58 4.41
CA GLU A 196 19.23 24.41 3.24
C GLU A 196 20.50 23.89 2.55
N ILE A 197 20.46 23.76 1.24
CA ILE A 197 21.58 23.31 0.43
C ILE A 197 21.87 24.32 -0.69
N ALA A 198 23.01 24.16 -1.36
CA ALA A 198 23.44 25.05 -2.43
C ALA A 198 22.38 25.21 -3.54
N GLY A 199 22.33 26.39 -4.15
CA GLY A 199 21.41 26.70 -5.25
C GLY A 199 20.00 27.11 -4.83
N ASN A 200 19.83 27.67 -3.62
CA ASN A 200 18.55 28.10 -3.07
C ASN A 200 17.52 26.96 -2.98
N ARG A 201 17.95 25.83 -2.40
CA ARG A 201 17.15 24.61 -2.28
C ARG A 201 17.09 24.14 -0.83
N VAL A 202 16.06 23.38 -0.51
CA VAL A 202 15.87 22.74 0.79
C VAL A 202 15.82 21.23 0.60
N ARG A 203 16.58 20.48 1.39
CA ARG A 203 16.57 19.03 1.44
C ARG A 203 15.78 18.56 2.65
N TRP A 204 14.75 17.75 2.39
CA TRP A 204 13.86 17.13 3.36
C TRP A 204 14.16 15.64 3.39
N SER A 205 14.36 15.07 4.58
CA SER A 205 14.65 13.64 4.73
C SER A 205 13.69 13.01 5.72
N TYR A 206 12.94 12.02 5.24
CA TYR A 206 11.98 11.24 5.99
C TYR A 206 12.44 9.78 6.07
N ASP A 207 12.09 9.13 7.17
CA ASP A 207 12.37 7.70 7.35
C ASP A 207 11.21 7.01 8.07
N SER A 208 10.82 5.86 7.51
CA SER A 208 9.85 4.92 8.06
C SER A 208 10.55 3.57 8.28
N PRO A 209 10.87 3.23 9.53
CA PRO A 209 11.47 1.95 9.86
C PRO A 209 10.44 0.80 9.80
N GLN A 210 9.15 1.10 9.99
CA GLN A 210 8.07 0.14 9.74
C GLN A 210 7.95 -0.10 8.23
N PRO A 211 7.77 -1.36 7.78
CA PRO A 211 7.75 -1.67 6.36
C PRO A 211 6.48 -1.11 5.69
N VAL A 212 6.65 -0.49 4.52
CA VAL A 212 5.60 0.14 3.72
C VAL A 212 5.41 -0.70 2.44
N ALA A 213 4.16 -1.01 2.08
CA ALA A 213 3.89 -1.52 0.72
C ALA A 213 4.04 -0.38 -0.29
N THR A 214 4.59 -0.63 -1.46
CA THR A 214 4.92 0.40 -2.47
C THR A 214 3.70 1.26 -2.85
N GLN A 215 2.52 0.65 -2.90
CA GLN A 215 1.23 1.29 -3.16
C GLN A 215 0.79 2.33 -2.10
N LEU A 216 1.39 2.29 -0.89
CA LEU A 216 1.09 3.15 0.25
C LEU A 216 2.12 4.26 0.50
N VAL A 217 3.13 4.37 -0.37
CA VAL A 217 4.15 5.40 -0.24
C VAL A 217 3.53 6.77 -0.51
N GLY A 218 3.55 7.64 0.49
CA GLY A 218 3.08 9.02 0.40
C GLY A 218 4.21 10.00 0.11
N LEU A 219 3.94 10.94 -0.79
CA LEU A 219 4.78 12.10 -1.10
C LEU A 219 3.86 13.24 -1.56
N ALA A 220 4.00 14.40 -0.93
CA ALA A 220 3.37 15.65 -1.36
C ALA A 220 4.40 16.77 -1.33
N ILE A 221 4.45 17.55 -2.40
CA ILE A 221 5.36 18.67 -2.58
C ILE A 221 4.52 19.88 -3.01
N GLY A 222 4.68 21.04 -2.40
CA GLY A 222 3.87 22.22 -2.67
C GLY A 222 4.00 23.31 -1.60
N GLU A 223 3.15 24.33 -1.67
CA GLU A 223 3.05 25.44 -0.71
C GLU A 223 2.21 25.05 0.51
N PHE A 224 2.76 24.15 1.33
CA PHE A 224 2.09 23.63 2.51
C PHE A 224 2.39 24.44 3.78
N THR A 225 1.34 24.72 4.54
CA THR A 225 1.42 24.96 5.98
C THR A 225 1.49 23.61 6.70
N VAL A 226 2.62 23.35 7.35
CA VAL A 226 2.82 22.13 8.16
C VAL A 226 2.53 22.46 9.62
N THR A 227 1.67 21.67 10.25
CA THR A 227 1.35 21.81 11.67
C THR A 227 1.65 20.53 12.40
N ASP A 228 2.44 20.63 13.46
CA ASP A 228 2.69 19.53 14.38
C ASP A 228 1.61 19.47 15.46
N GLY A 229 1.33 18.27 15.94
CA GLY A 229 0.40 18.00 17.01
C GLY A 229 0.80 16.79 17.84
N THR A 230 -0.05 16.41 18.78
CA THR A 230 0.17 15.23 19.62
C THR A 230 -1.12 14.44 19.76
N GLY A 231 -1.05 13.17 19.40
CA GLY A 231 -2.12 12.20 19.54
C GLY A 231 -2.03 11.42 20.86
N PRO A 232 -2.84 10.37 21.01
CA PRO A 232 -2.81 9.53 22.20
C PRO A 232 -1.41 8.97 22.49
N ASN A 233 -1.09 8.84 23.78
CA ASN A 233 0.18 8.27 24.26
C ASN A 233 1.43 9.02 23.76
N GLY A 234 1.31 10.31 23.42
CA GLY A 234 2.43 11.13 22.94
C GLY A 234 2.79 10.89 21.47
N LEU A 235 1.92 10.24 20.69
CA LEU A 235 2.13 10.02 19.25
C LEU A 235 2.32 11.36 18.53
N PRO A 236 3.46 11.61 17.86
CA PRO A 236 3.64 12.80 17.02
C PRO A 236 2.62 12.83 15.88
N LEU A 237 1.96 13.98 15.72
CA LEU A 237 1.12 14.25 14.57
C LEU A 237 1.76 15.29 13.67
N ARG A 238 1.66 15.12 12.35
CA ARG A 238 2.12 16.10 11.36
C ARG A 238 1.12 16.20 10.23
N ASP A 239 0.39 17.31 10.20
CA ASP A 239 -0.50 17.61 9.09
C ASP A 239 0.17 18.56 8.10
N ALA A 240 -0.17 18.42 6.82
CA ALA A 240 0.26 19.32 5.76
C ALA A 240 -0.94 19.75 4.93
N VAL A 241 -1.21 21.05 4.88
CA VAL A 241 -2.37 21.60 4.17
C VAL A 241 -1.92 22.74 3.30
N PRO A 242 -2.46 22.89 2.07
CA PRO A 242 -2.19 24.06 1.28
C PRO A 242 -2.46 25.33 2.08
N THR A 243 -1.57 26.31 1.95
CA THR A 243 -1.53 27.45 2.88
C THR A 243 -2.82 28.28 2.88
N ASP A 244 -3.51 28.35 1.73
CA ASP A 244 -4.80 29.00 1.55
C ASP A 244 -5.99 28.23 2.19
N LEU A 245 -5.88 26.91 2.35
CA LEU A 245 -6.89 26.06 2.99
C LEU A 245 -6.66 25.84 4.49
N ALA A 246 -5.51 26.23 5.03
CA ALA A 246 -5.08 25.91 6.40
C ALA A 246 -6.13 26.26 7.47
N SER A 247 -6.74 27.44 7.39
CA SER A 247 -7.78 27.89 8.32
C SER A 247 -9.11 27.13 8.15
N GLN A 248 -9.47 26.78 6.91
CA GLN A 248 -10.76 26.13 6.63
C GLN A 248 -10.81 24.70 7.17
N VAL A 249 -9.68 23.97 7.11
CA VAL A 249 -9.61 22.57 7.53
C VAL A 249 -9.07 22.37 8.96
N GLU A 250 -8.73 23.46 9.66
CA GLU A 250 -8.20 23.42 11.05
C GLU A 250 -9.09 22.60 11.98
N LYS A 251 -10.42 22.74 11.86
CA LYS A 251 -11.38 22.00 12.69
C LYS A 251 -11.32 20.47 12.50
N TYR A 252 -10.87 19.99 11.33
CA TYR A 252 -10.75 18.56 11.05
C TYR A 252 -9.42 18.02 11.56
N ARG A 253 -8.33 18.73 11.30
CA ARG A 253 -7.00 18.38 11.83
C ARG A 253 -6.99 18.24 13.35
N THR A 254 -7.67 19.14 14.04
CA THR A 254 -7.78 19.12 15.51
C THR A 254 -8.62 17.95 16.05
N ARG A 255 -9.39 17.24 15.20
CA ARG A 255 -10.14 16.02 15.57
C ARG A 255 -9.32 14.74 15.46
N THR A 256 -8.23 14.74 14.70
CA THR A 256 -7.35 13.58 14.47
C THR A 256 -6.96 12.84 15.76
N PRO A 257 -6.56 13.51 16.88
CA PRO A 257 -6.28 12.83 18.14
C PRO A 257 -7.47 12.00 18.67
N GLY A 258 -8.69 12.55 18.60
CA GLY A 258 -9.90 11.87 19.08
C GLY A 258 -10.30 10.69 18.19
N HIS A 259 -10.09 10.81 16.87
CA HIS A 259 -10.28 9.70 15.93
C HIS A 259 -9.30 8.55 16.20
N LEU A 260 -8.01 8.88 16.43
CA LEU A 260 -6.97 7.91 16.82
C LEU A 260 -7.35 7.17 18.10
N GLU A 261 -7.73 7.90 19.16
CA GLU A 261 -8.18 7.30 20.41
C GLU A 261 -9.38 6.38 20.22
N TRP A 262 -10.34 6.79 19.37
CA TRP A 262 -11.51 6.00 19.07
C TRP A 262 -11.13 4.69 18.38
N MET A 263 -10.26 4.72 17.35
CA MET A 263 -9.78 3.50 16.69
C MET A 263 -8.93 2.62 17.62
N GLU A 264 -8.05 3.21 18.46
CA GLU A 264 -7.24 2.44 19.42
C GLU A 264 -8.10 1.66 20.42
N ARG A 265 -9.24 2.24 20.84
CA ARG A 265 -10.23 1.55 21.68
C ARG A 265 -10.95 0.40 20.96
N ARG A 266 -10.98 0.36 19.63
CA ARG A 266 -11.57 -0.76 18.87
C ARG A 266 -10.60 -1.89 18.65
N VAL A 267 -9.45 -1.57 18.07
CA VAL A 267 -8.59 -2.59 17.47
C VAL A 267 -7.23 -2.70 18.15
N GLY A 268 -6.85 -1.71 18.95
CA GLY A 268 -5.57 -1.70 19.66
C GLY A 268 -4.67 -0.55 19.22
N LYS A 269 -3.51 -0.45 19.84
CA LYS A 269 -2.56 0.67 19.69
C LYS A 269 -2.25 0.97 18.22
N TYR A 270 -2.10 2.24 17.89
CA TYR A 270 -1.66 2.72 16.58
C TYR A 270 -0.31 2.08 16.19
N PRO A 271 -0.16 1.57 14.95
CA PRO A 271 0.97 0.71 14.61
C PRO A 271 2.25 1.46 14.18
N PHE A 272 2.21 2.78 13.97
CA PHE A 272 3.35 3.55 13.44
C PHE A 272 3.83 4.67 14.38
N ASP A 273 4.99 5.25 14.08
CA ASP A 273 5.64 6.25 14.95
C ASP A 273 5.10 7.67 14.78
N THR A 274 4.32 7.94 13.74
CA THR A 274 3.72 9.24 13.45
C THR A 274 2.44 9.04 12.65
N TYR A 275 1.50 9.96 12.79
CA TYR A 275 0.33 10.05 11.91
C TYR A 275 0.10 11.50 11.47
N GLY A 276 -0.84 11.71 10.57
CA GLY A 276 -1.35 13.02 10.19
C GLY A 276 -2.15 12.92 8.91
N ILE A 277 -2.65 14.06 8.46
CA ILE A 277 -3.32 14.18 7.16
C ILE A 277 -2.54 15.10 6.22
N VAL A 278 -2.61 14.81 4.93
CA VAL A 278 -2.21 15.75 3.88
C VAL A 278 -3.43 16.11 3.05
N VAL A 279 -3.65 17.40 2.82
CA VAL A 279 -4.68 17.89 1.90
C VAL A 279 -4.02 18.24 0.58
N ALA A 280 -4.64 17.91 -0.55
CA ALA A 280 -4.09 18.18 -1.86
C ALA A 280 -5.09 18.96 -2.72
N HIS A 281 -4.60 19.98 -3.45
CA HIS A 281 -5.35 20.66 -4.51
C HIS A 281 -5.51 19.74 -5.72
N THR A 282 -6.45 18.82 -5.64
CA THR A 282 -6.75 17.84 -6.68
C THR A 282 -8.24 17.55 -6.75
N ASP A 283 -8.72 17.27 -7.96
CA ASP A 283 -10.08 16.90 -8.30
C ASP A 283 -10.31 15.38 -8.28
N LEU A 284 -9.34 14.61 -7.74
CA LEU A 284 -9.53 13.18 -7.55
C LEU A 284 -10.67 12.92 -6.58
N GLY A 285 -11.57 12.01 -6.93
CA GLY A 285 -12.75 11.70 -6.11
C GLY A 285 -12.51 10.68 -5.00
N VAL A 286 -11.25 10.46 -4.60
CA VAL A 286 -10.89 9.50 -3.55
C VAL A 286 -9.71 10.02 -2.70
N ALA A 287 -9.86 9.90 -1.39
CA ALA A 287 -8.75 9.89 -0.45
C ALA A 287 -7.90 8.62 -0.63
N LEU A 288 -6.68 8.64 -0.08
CA LEU A 288 -5.78 7.49 -0.09
C LEU A 288 -5.09 7.33 1.26
N GLU A 289 -4.99 6.10 1.70
CA GLU A 289 -4.57 5.74 3.05
C GLU A 289 -3.05 5.80 3.28
N THR A 290 -2.30 6.58 2.50
CA THR A 290 -0.83 6.56 2.48
C THR A 290 -0.23 6.48 3.89
N GLN A 291 0.70 5.54 4.08
CA GLN A 291 1.11 5.11 5.42
C GLN A 291 1.71 6.29 6.21
N THR A 292 1.27 6.47 7.45
CA THR A 292 1.62 7.56 8.39
C THR A 292 1.12 8.97 8.02
N LEU A 293 0.54 9.17 6.85
CA LEU A 293 0.08 10.48 6.39
C LEU A 293 -1.04 10.29 5.36
N SER A 294 -2.29 10.19 5.81
CA SER A 294 -3.44 9.95 4.92
C SER A 294 -3.69 11.14 4.02
N MET A 295 -3.89 10.91 2.71
CA MET A 295 -4.07 11.96 1.73
C MET A 295 -5.54 12.19 1.37
N PHE A 296 -5.96 13.45 1.41
CA PHE A 296 -7.30 13.87 1.08
C PHE A 296 -7.28 14.90 -0.06
N PRO A 297 -8.07 14.70 -1.13
CA PRO A 297 -8.50 15.78 -2.00
C PRO A 297 -9.14 16.91 -1.18
N GLU A 298 -8.99 18.15 -1.65
CA GLU A 298 -9.52 19.33 -0.95
C GLU A 298 -11.04 19.26 -0.72
N ASP A 299 -11.79 18.74 -1.69
CA ASP A 299 -13.25 18.66 -1.64
C ASP A 299 -13.75 17.75 -0.48
N ASP A 300 -12.97 16.73 -0.11
CA ASP A 300 -13.31 15.79 0.97
C ASP A 300 -13.35 16.50 2.33
N LEU A 301 -12.52 17.53 2.54
CA LEU A 301 -12.43 18.27 3.80
C LEU A 301 -13.04 19.68 3.72
N THR A 302 -13.39 20.18 2.54
CA THR A 302 -14.09 21.46 2.39
C THR A 302 -15.60 21.31 2.21
N GLY A 303 -16.07 20.09 1.94
CA GLY A 303 -17.48 19.73 1.86
C GLY A 303 -18.19 19.57 3.21
N SER A 304 -19.10 18.60 3.28
CA SER A 304 -19.91 18.37 4.49
C SER A 304 -19.09 17.77 5.63
N GLU A 305 -19.35 18.21 6.86
CA GLU A 305 -18.65 17.71 8.06
C GLU A 305 -18.84 16.22 8.29
N VAL A 306 -20.03 15.69 7.97
CA VAL A 306 -20.31 14.25 8.08
C VAL A 306 -19.51 13.45 7.07
N ALA A 307 -19.39 13.91 5.82
CA ALA A 307 -18.58 13.23 4.80
C ALA A 307 -17.10 13.26 5.19
N ALA A 308 -16.58 14.44 5.52
CA ALA A 308 -15.18 14.63 5.92
C ALA A 308 -14.78 13.72 7.08
N GLU A 309 -15.56 13.66 8.18
CA GLU A 309 -15.23 12.79 9.31
C GLU A 309 -15.36 11.30 8.98
N LYS A 310 -16.27 10.91 8.08
CA LYS A 310 -16.38 9.52 7.63
C LYS A 310 -15.14 9.11 6.85
N ASP A 311 -14.71 9.94 5.90
CA ASP A 311 -13.50 9.66 5.11
C ASP A 311 -12.26 9.66 6.02
N MET A 312 -12.15 10.62 6.95
CA MET A 312 -11.06 10.61 7.95
C MET A 312 -11.00 9.32 8.77
N ILE A 313 -12.14 8.77 9.18
CA ILE A 313 -12.18 7.50 9.92
C ILE A 313 -11.86 6.32 9.01
N HIS A 314 -12.34 6.32 7.77
CA HIS A 314 -12.04 5.28 6.77
C HIS A 314 -10.51 5.21 6.52
N GLU A 315 -9.89 6.34 6.21
CA GLU A 315 -8.45 6.43 5.95
C GLU A 315 -7.59 6.15 7.19
N LEU A 316 -8.08 6.51 8.37
CA LEU A 316 -7.41 6.17 9.63
C LEU A 316 -7.50 4.66 9.92
N ALA A 317 -8.65 4.02 9.67
CA ALA A 317 -8.82 2.59 9.89
C ALA A 317 -7.85 1.77 9.04
N HIS A 318 -7.55 2.25 7.84
CA HIS A 318 -6.57 1.63 6.96
C HIS A 318 -5.15 1.54 7.54
N GLN A 319 -4.79 2.42 8.49
CA GLN A 319 -3.49 2.35 9.16
C GLN A 319 -3.29 0.99 9.88
N TRP A 320 -4.36 0.34 10.33
CA TRP A 320 -4.35 -1.05 10.80
C TRP A 320 -4.65 -2.06 9.67
N PHE A 321 -5.71 -1.81 8.89
CA PHE A 321 -6.24 -2.72 7.86
C PHE A 321 -5.91 -2.22 6.46
N GLY A 322 -4.84 -2.71 5.86
CA GLY A 322 -4.35 -2.22 4.56
C GLY A 322 -2.90 -1.79 4.65
N ASN A 323 -2.50 -1.09 5.73
CA ASN A 323 -1.14 -0.60 5.91
C ASN A 323 -0.29 -1.48 6.82
N SER A 324 -0.63 -1.57 8.11
CA SER A 324 0.11 -2.43 9.03
C SER A 324 -0.05 -3.88 8.61
N VAL A 325 -1.30 -4.31 8.40
CA VAL A 325 -1.63 -5.60 7.81
C VAL A 325 -2.03 -5.39 6.34
N THR A 326 -1.10 -5.59 5.41
CA THR A 326 -1.41 -5.51 3.97
C THR A 326 -2.04 -6.82 3.48
N VAL A 327 -2.65 -6.77 2.30
CA VAL A 327 -3.18 -7.97 1.65
C VAL A 327 -2.08 -8.80 0.99
N ARG A 328 -2.17 -10.12 1.10
CA ARG A 328 -1.23 -11.05 0.48
C ARG A 328 -1.34 -11.10 -1.05
N GLN A 329 -2.52 -10.80 -1.58
CA GLN A 329 -2.87 -10.72 -3.00
C GLN A 329 -4.07 -9.78 -3.15
N TRP A 330 -4.28 -9.18 -4.32
CA TRP A 330 -5.34 -8.19 -4.53
C TRP A 330 -6.76 -8.75 -4.41
N SER A 331 -6.95 -10.05 -4.58
CA SER A 331 -8.25 -10.68 -4.31
C SER A 331 -8.62 -10.74 -2.82
N ASP A 332 -7.66 -10.47 -1.92
CA ASP A 332 -7.91 -10.33 -0.48
C ASP A 332 -8.27 -8.88 -0.08
N LEU A 333 -8.46 -7.95 -1.03
CA LEU A 333 -8.69 -6.51 -0.78
C LEU A 333 -9.88 -6.20 0.14
N TRP A 334 -10.87 -7.09 0.23
CA TRP A 334 -11.97 -6.99 1.20
C TRP A 334 -11.48 -6.88 2.66
N LEU A 335 -10.31 -7.44 2.99
CA LEU A 335 -9.69 -7.31 4.32
C LEU A 335 -9.28 -5.88 4.65
N SER A 336 -8.97 -5.06 3.63
CA SER A 336 -8.66 -3.64 3.77
C SER A 336 -9.97 -2.84 3.76
N GLU A 337 -10.61 -2.76 2.59
CA GLU A 337 -11.76 -1.88 2.35
C GLU A 337 -12.99 -2.24 3.18
N GLY A 338 -13.22 -3.53 3.40
CA GLY A 338 -14.35 -4.00 4.20
C GLY A 338 -14.24 -3.58 5.65
N HIS A 339 -13.04 -3.62 6.23
CA HIS A 339 -12.83 -3.19 7.63
C HIS A 339 -12.86 -1.67 7.74
N ALA A 340 -12.19 -0.93 6.85
CA ALA A 340 -12.22 0.53 6.84
C ALA A 340 -13.65 1.07 6.72
N ARG A 341 -14.41 0.57 5.72
CA ARG A 341 -15.81 0.94 5.52
C ARG A 341 -16.70 0.50 6.68
N PHE A 342 -16.44 -0.65 7.31
CA PHE A 342 -17.19 -1.08 8.49
C PHE A 342 -16.98 -0.12 9.67
N TYR A 343 -15.74 0.26 9.98
CA TYR A 343 -15.46 1.18 11.09
C TYR A 343 -15.96 2.60 10.83
N GLU A 344 -15.88 3.09 9.59
CA GLU A 344 -16.55 4.34 9.18
C GLU A 344 -18.04 4.33 9.58
N ARG A 345 -18.75 3.26 9.25
CA ARG A 345 -20.20 3.14 9.52
C ARG A 345 -20.50 2.98 11.02
N VAL A 346 -19.64 2.26 11.75
CA VAL A 346 -19.75 2.16 13.21
C VAL A 346 -19.57 3.54 13.85
N TYR A 347 -18.58 4.33 13.41
CA TYR A 347 -18.38 5.70 13.89
C TYR A 347 -19.59 6.58 13.57
N ALA A 348 -20.05 6.57 12.32
CA ALA A 348 -21.20 7.34 11.90
C ALA A 348 -22.48 6.98 12.69
N ALA A 349 -22.69 5.71 13.01
CA ALA A 349 -23.81 5.27 13.83
C ALA A 349 -23.74 5.77 15.27
N GLU A 350 -22.56 5.78 15.89
CA GLU A 350 -22.36 6.31 17.24
C GLU A 350 -22.51 7.83 17.31
N LYS A 351 -22.23 8.53 16.22
CA LYS A 351 -22.49 9.96 16.07
C LYS A 351 -23.96 10.28 15.76
N GLY A 352 -24.79 9.26 15.53
CA GLY A 352 -26.21 9.40 15.20
C GLY A 352 -26.47 9.85 13.75
N TRP A 353 -25.49 9.74 12.85
CA TRP A 353 -25.60 10.15 11.45
C TRP A 353 -26.23 9.09 10.55
N GLU A 354 -26.15 7.81 10.94
CA GLU A 354 -26.83 6.71 10.27
C GLU A 354 -27.26 5.63 11.28
N ASN A 355 -28.19 4.76 10.90
CA ASN A 355 -28.50 3.55 11.65
C ASN A 355 -27.77 2.36 11.00
N LEU A 356 -26.82 1.75 11.73
CA LEU A 356 -25.96 0.69 11.20
C LEU A 356 -26.78 -0.51 10.69
N ASP A 357 -27.73 -1.01 11.49
CA ASP A 357 -28.50 -2.19 11.15
C ASP A 357 -29.41 -1.95 9.93
N GLN A 358 -30.07 -0.80 9.89
CA GLN A 358 -30.87 -0.39 8.73
C GLN A 358 -29.98 -0.30 7.47
N LYS A 359 -28.82 0.34 7.58
CA LYS A 359 -27.87 0.46 6.47
C LYS A 359 -27.41 -0.90 5.97
N MET A 360 -27.10 -1.83 6.88
CA MET A 360 -26.69 -3.19 6.51
C MET A 360 -27.83 -3.95 5.84
N ARG A 361 -29.10 -3.75 6.25
CA ARG A 361 -30.26 -4.36 5.58
C ARG A 361 -30.44 -3.84 4.16
N GLU A 362 -30.26 -2.53 3.95
CA GLU A 362 -30.29 -1.92 2.62
C GLU A 362 -29.19 -2.47 1.69
N ILE A 363 -27.98 -2.67 2.24
CA ILE A 363 -26.86 -3.25 1.51
C ILE A 363 -27.13 -4.73 1.20
N TYR A 364 -27.59 -5.52 2.19
CA TYR A 364 -27.93 -6.93 2.01
C TYR A 364 -28.97 -7.15 0.90
N ALA A 365 -30.00 -6.29 0.84
CA ALA A 365 -31.04 -6.36 -0.20
C ALA A 365 -30.48 -6.15 -1.62
N GLN A 366 -29.37 -5.42 -1.76
CA GLN A 366 -28.70 -5.18 -3.05
C GLN A 366 -27.54 -6.14 -3.32
N HIS A 367 -27.06 -6.84 -2.29
CA HIS A 367 -25.79 -7.56 -2.32
C HIS A 367 -25.71 -8.63 -3.41
N ASP A 368 -26.81 -9.33 -3.68
CA ASP A 368 -26.92 -10.30 -4.78
C ASP A 368 -26.79 -9.67 -6.17
N SER A 369 -27.40 -8.48 -6.37
CA SER A 369 -27.28 -7.72 -7.61
C SER A 369 -25.83 -7.27 -7.83
N TRP A 370 -25.17 -6.83 -6.76
CA TRP A 370 -23.76 -6.46 -6.81
C TRP A 370 -22.87 -7.68 -7.09
N ARG A 371 -23.14 -8.86 -6.50
CA ARG A 371 -22.40 -10.10 -6.81
C ARG A 371 -22.50 -10.46 -8.30
N SER A 372 -23.68 -10.29 -8.88
CA SER A 372 -23.89 -10.50 -10.32
C SER A 372 -23.14 -9.48 -11.19
N THR A 373 -22.92 -8.27 -10.69
CA THR A 373 -22.33 -7.16 -11.47
C THR A 373 -20.81 -7.09 -11.34
N TYR A 374 -20.29 -7.32 -10.13
CA TYR A 374 -18.90 -7.10 -9.76
C TYR A 374 -18.15 -8.38 -9.35
N GLY A 375 -18.87 -9.50 -9.18
CA GLY A 375 -18.33 -10.70 -8.54
C GLY A 375 -18.49 -10.67 -7.01
N PRO A 376 -18.17 -11.76 -6.31
CA PRO A 376 -18.21 -11.81 -4.84
C PRO A 376 -17.01 -11.07 -4.21
N PRO A 377 -17.08 -10.68 -2.92
CA PRO A 377 -16.08 -9.81 -2.27
C PRO A 377 -14.61 -10.24 -2.43
N ALA A 378 -14.32 -11.54 -2.35
CA ALA A 378 -12.95 -12.07 -2.45
C ALA A 378 -12.61 -12.63 -3.85
N LYS A 379 -13.38 -12.25 -4.88
CA LYS A 379 -13.03 -12.48 -6.30
C LYS A 379 -13.28 -11.21 -7.12
N PRO A 380 -12.67 -10.08 -6.77
CA PRO A 380 -12.71 -8.92 -7.64
C PRO A 380 -12.04 -9.25 -8.98
N THR A 381 -12.36 -8.48 -10.01
CA THR A 381 -11.74 -8.58 -11.33
C THR A 381 -11.25 -7.21 -11.78
N GLU A 382 -10.28 -7.14 -12.67
CA GLU A 382 -10.00 -5.90 -13.39
C GLU A 382 -11.09 -5.63 -14.46
N PRO A 383 -11.50 -4.36 -14.68
CA PRO A 383 -11.06 -3.12 -14.01
C PRO A 383 -11.94 -2.72 -12.81
N LYS A 384 -12.54 -3.68 -12.10
CA LYS A 384 -13.53 -3.51 -11.02
C LYS A 384 -12.95 -3.80 -9.63
N LEU A 385 -11.64 -3.63 -9.45
CA LEU A 385 -10.94 -3.93 -8.21
C LEU A 385 -11.49 -3.08 -7.05
N PHE A 386 -11.73 -1.80 -7.29
CA PHE A 386 -12.29 -0.85 -6.33
C PHE A 386 -13.79 -0.61 -6.57
N SER A 387 -14.55 -1.69 -6.71
CA SER A 387 -16.01 -1.63 -6.92
C SER A 387 -16.77 -1.54 -5.59
N ARG A 388 -18.03 -1.09 -5.63
CA ARG A 388 -18.92 -1.03 -4.45
C ARG A 388 -19.03 -2.37 -3.70
N MET A 389 -18.87 -3.51 -4.39
CA MET A 389 -18.82 -4.81 -3.72
C MET A 389 -17.65 -4.92 -2.74
N VAL A 390 -16.47 -4.43 -3.11
CA VAL A 390 -15.26 -4.52 -2.28
C VAL A 390 -15.33 -3.58 -1.08
N TYR A 391 -16.06 -2.47 -1.16
CA TYR A 391 -16.32 -1.57 -0.03
C TYR A 391 -17.56 -2.02 0.78
N ASP A 392 -18.75 -1.56 0.37
CA ASP A 392 -20.00 -1.77 1.09
C ASP A 392 -20.37 -3.25 1.22
N GLY A 393 -20.11 -4.05 0.19
CA GLY A 393 -20.36 -5.48 0.22
C GLY A 393 -19.45 -6.22 1.22
N SER A 394 -18.17 -5.87 1.27
CA SER A 394 -17.24 -6.43 2.26
C SER A 394 -17.55 -5.95 3.68
N ALA A 395 -17.99 -4.70 3.88
CA ALA A 395 -18.44 -4.21 5.17
C ALA A 395 -19.64 -5.02 5.70
N LEU A 396 -20.52 -5.48 4.80
CA LEU A 396 -21.60 -6.40 5.14
C LEU A 396 -21.07 -7.76 5.60
N VAL A 397 -20.00 -8.30 5.00
CA VAL A 397 -19.35 -9.54 5.46
C VAL A 397 -18.77 -9.38 6.86
N VAL A 398 -18.08 -8.26 7.13
CA VAL A 398 -17.53 -7.94 8.45
C VAL A 398 -18.65 -7.81 9.49
N TYR A 399 -19.75 -7.14 9.13
CA TYR A 399 -20.95 -7.04 9.96
C TYR A 399 -21.57 -8.42 10.22
N ALA A 400 -21.73 -9.27 9.19
CA ALA A 400 -22.27 -10.62 9.33
C ALA A 400 -21.41 -11.49 10.25
N LEU A 401 -20.08 -11.34 10.19
CA LEU A 401 -19.17 -11.98 11.15
C LEU A 401 -19.46 -11.51 12.58
N ARG A 402 -19.59 -10.19 12.81
CA ARG A 402 -19.95 -9.65 14.13
C ARG A 402 -21.27 -10.23 14.65
N GLN A 403 -22.28 -10.36 13.80
CA GLN A 403 -23.56 -10.99 14.16
C GLN A 403 -23.39 -12.49 14.46
N LYS A 404 -22.54 -13.20 13.70
CA LYS A 404 -22.30 -14.63 13.87
C LYS A 404 -21.61 -14.98 15.20
N VAL A 405 -20.60 -14.20 15.59
CA VAL A 405 -19.75 -14.53 16.76
C VAL A 405 -20.06 -13.71 18.02
N GLY A 406 -20.89 -12.67 17.89
CA GLY A 406 -21.18 -11.70 18.94
C GLY A 406 -20.09 -10.62 19.06
N ALA A 407 -20.47 -9.47 19.62
CA ALA A 407 -19.61 -8.28 19.67
C ALA A 407 -18.28 -8.50 20.41
N ALA A 408 -18.29 -9.16 21.56
CA ALA A 408 -17.09 -9.41 22.36
C ALA A 408 -16.07 -10.30 21.62
N THR A 409 -16.53 -11.39 21.01
CA THR A 409 -15.68 -12.28 20.21
C THR A 409 -15.16 -11.56 18.96
N PHE A 410 -16.01 -10.77 18.30
CA PHE A 410 -15.60 -9.97 17.16
C PHE A 410 -14.47 -9.00 17.51
N GLU A 411 -14.61 -8.22 18.59
CA GLU A 411 -13.54 -7.32 19.04
C GLU A 411 -12.24 -8.06 19.36
N LYS A 412 -12.34 -9.24 19.97
CA LYS A 412 -11.19 -10.12 20.20
C LYS A 412 -10.52 -10.55 18.90
N ILE A 413 -11.29 -10.94 17.87
CA ILE A 413 -10.77 -11.28 16.53
C ILE A 413 -10.04 -10.09 15.92
N GLN A 414 -10.64 -8.90 15.94
CA GLN A 414 -10.06 -7.69 15.33
C GLN A 414 -8.74 -7.31 16.00
N ARG A 415 -8.70 -7.33 17.34
CA ARG A 415 -7.47 -7.07 18.12
C ARG A 415 -6.39 -8.12 17.87
N ALA A 416 -6.75 -9.40 17.82
CA ALA A 416 -5.82 -10.48 17.54
C ALA A 416 -5.26 -10.39 16.12
N TRP A 417 -6.09 -10.03 15.13
CA TRP A 417 -5.68 -9.85 13.75
C TRP A 417 -4.59 -8.79 13.60
N VAL A 418 -4.86 -7.57 14.07
CA VAL A 418 -3.92 -6.45 13.93
C VAL A 418 -2.64 -6.65 14.75
N ALA A 419 -2.70 -7.41 15.85
CA ALA A 419 -1.53 -7.75 16.66
C ALA A 419 -0.68 -8.86 16.02
N GLN A 420 -1.29 -9.97 15.57
CA GLN A 420 -0.57 -11.13 15.04
C GLN A 420 0.09 -10.86 13.69
N TYR A 421 -0.58 -10.06 12.85
CA TYR A 421 -0.15 -9.74 11.49
C TYR A 421 0.44 -8.34 11.35
N ARG A 422 0.72 -7.64 12.46
CA ARG A 422 1.38 -6.34 12.45
C ARG A 422 2.61 -6.36 11.53
N ASP A 423 2.68 -5.37 10.65
CA ASP A 423 3.76 -5.16 9.67
C ASP A 423 3.92 -6.28 8.61
N LYS A 424 2.94 -7.18 8.45
CA LYS A 424 2.99 -8.31 7.51
C LYS A 424 1.88 -8.21 6.45
N ALA A 425 2.07 -8.99 5.39
CA ALA A 425 1.01 -9.29 4.43
C ALA A 425 0.26 -10.55 4.85
N ALA A 426 -1.06 -10.53 4.80
CA ALA A 426 -1.91 -11.63 5.24
C ALA A 426 -3.08 -11.87 4.27
N SER A 427 -3.63 -13.09 4.28
CA SER A 427 -4.69 -13.50 3.36
C SER A 427 -6.05 -13.72 4.00
N THR A 428 -7.05 -13.94 3.16
CA THR A 428 -8.35 -14.44 3.61
C THR A 428 -8.25 -15.74 4.41
N ALA A 429 -7.39 -16.67 4.00
CA ALA A 429 -7.21 -17.94 4.72
C ALA A 429 -6.61 -17.74 6.12
N ASP A 430 -5.66 -16.81 6.24
CA ASP A 430 -5.07 -16.41 7.52
C ASP A 430 -6.13 -15.82 8.46
N PHE A 431 -6.97 -14.93 7.93
CA PHE A 431 -8.06 -14.31 8.70
C PHE A 431 -9.09 -15.35 9.16
N ILE A 432 -9.52 -16.26 8.28
CA ILE A 432 -10.45 -17.34 8.62
C ILE A 432 -9.90 -18.22 9.74
N ALA A 433 -8.62 -18.62 9.64
CA ALA A 433 -7.98 -19.47 10.64
C ALA A 433 -7.88 -18.76 12.01
N LEU A 434 -7.48 -17.48 12.01
CA LEU A 434 -7.44 -16.68 13.23
C LEU A 434 -8.84 -16.48 13.82
N ALA A 435 -9.82 -16.08 13.01
CA ALA A 435 -11.18 -15.85 13.46
C ALA A 435 -11.79 -17.12 14.08
N SER A 436 -11.57 -18.29 13.45
CA SER A 436 -12.06 -19.58 13.95
C SER A 436 -11.44 -19.94 15.30
N ARG A 437 -10.13 -19.74 15.45
CA ARG A 437 -9.42 -19.94 16.73
C ARG A 437 -9.98 -19.03 17.82
N GLU A 438 -10.10 -17.74 17.55
CA GLU A 438 -10.53 -16.79 18.58
C GLU A 438 -12.00 -16.94 18.96
N ALA A 439 -12.83 -17.43 18.02
CA ALA A 439 -14.24 -17.77 18.25
C ALA A 439 -14.46 -19.15 18.88
N GLY A 440 -13.45 -20.03 18.92
CA GLY A 440 -13.57 -21.38 19.43
C GLY A 440 -14.46 -22.31 18.57
N THR A 441 -14.70 -21.95 17.31
CA THR A 441 -15.53 -22.71 16.37
C THR A 441 -15.04 -22.50 14.93
N ASP A 442 -15.22 -23.49 14.06
CA ASP A 442 -14.79 -23.39 12.66
C ASP A 442 -15.69 -22.43 11.87
N LEU A 443 -15.13 -21.30 11.44
CA LEU A 443 -15.80 -20.28 10.64
C LEU A 443 -15.54 -20.44 9.14
N THR A 444 -14.83 -21.49 8.71
CA THR A 444 -14.42 -21.68 7.31
C THR A 444 -15.61 -21.72 6.37
N ALA A 445 -16.61 -22.57 6.62
CA ALA A 445 -17.79 -22.66 5.75
C ALA A 445 -18.60 -21.35 5.71
N PHE A 446 -18.69 -20.67 6.86
CA PHE A 446 -19.38 -19.38 6.97
C PHE A 446 -18.67 -18.31 6.14
N LEU A 447 -17.40 -18.01 6.44
CA LEU A 447 -16.68 -16.94 5.74
C LEU A 447 -16.48 -17.26 4.25
N ARG A 448 -16.25 -18.53 3.87
CA ARG A 448 -16.12 -18.88 2.45
C ARG A 448 -17.40 -18.61 1.66
N SER A 449 -18.57 -18.92 2.23
CA SER A 449 -19.83 -18.65 1.52
C SER A 449 -20.09 -17.15 1.37
N TRP A 450 -19.83 -16.36 2.42
CA TRP A 450 -19.91 -14.90 2.34
C TRP A 450 -18.91 -14.28 1.36
N LEU A 451 -17.70 -14.84 1.23
CA LEU A 451 -16.63 -14.23 0.45
C LEU A 451 -16.57 -14.69 -1.01
N TYR A 452 -16.99 -15.91 -1.32
CA TYR A 452 -16.71 -16.54 -2.62
C TYR A 452 -17.94 -17.04 -3.39
N ASP A 453 -19.09 -17.22 -2.74
CA ASP A 453 -20.28 -17.74 -3.41
C ASP A 453 -20.96 -16.69 -4.28
N ALA A 454 -21.64 -17.14 -5.32
CA ALA A 454 -22.37 -16.27 -6.24
C ALA A 454 -23.60 -15.60 -5.59
N LYS A 455 -24.08 -16.16 -4.47
CA LYS A 455 -25.25 -15.71 -3.73
C LYS A 455 -24.89 -15.36 -2.30
N THR A 456 -25.55 -14.33 -1.78
CA THR A 456 -25.36 -13.86 -0.42
C THR A 456 -26.02 -14.85 0.54
N PRO A 457 -25.29 -15.42 1.51
CA PRO A 457 -25.89 -16.34 2.48
C PRO A 457 -26.91 -15.63 3.37
N PRO A 458 -27.83 -16.38 4.03
CA PRO A 458 -28.72 -15.81 5.03
C PRO A 458 -27.96 -15.06 6.12
N MET A 459 -28.39 -13.83 6.41
CA MET A 459 -27.79 -13.00 7.48
C MET A 459 -28.02 -13.63 8.86
N PRO A 460 -26.98 -13.79 9.69
CA PRO A 460 -27.17 -14.21 11.08
C PRO A 460 -28.02 -13.20 11.86
N GLY A 461 -29.09 -13.68 12.49
CA GLY A 461 -29.92 -12.88 13.41
C GLY A 461 -30.99 -12.00 12.76
N TRP A 462 -31.24 -12.13 11.45
CA TRP A 462 -32.33 -11.42 10.76
C TRP A 462 -33.49 -12.31 10.36
#